data_AF-A0A7G9QCP9-F1
#
_entry.id   AF-A0A7G9QCP9-F1
#
_cell.length_a   1.000
_cell.length_b   1.000
_cell.length_c   1.000
_cell.angle_alpha   90.00
_cell.angle_beta   90.00
_cell.angle_gamma   90.00
#
_symmetry.space_group_name_H-M   'P 1'
#
loop_
_entity.id
_entity.type
_entity.pdbx_description
1 polymer ?
#
loop_
_entity_poly.entity_id
_entity_poly.type
_entity_poly.pdbx_seq_one_letter_code
_entity_poly.pdbx_strand_id
1 'polypeptide(L)'
;MKNIFYSIAILFAALIYGCHNGEGNLSLSTMDNNTDFKFEAKYDENKTTKLEKYLDSALNNELPLDQNIDLFVNLNGDDKFNLKAKKGWLEINFDKRNSSLAGYMKVKKLTEGIKKKLAE
;
A
#
# COMPACT_ATOMS: atom_id res chain seq x y z
N MET A 1 41.22 -20.11 -32.98
CA MET A 1 40.54 -19.07 -32.17
C MET A 1 39.44 -19.76 -31.39
N LYS A 2 39.60 -19.86 -30.06
CA LYS A 2 38.70 -20.66 -29.19
C LYS A 2 37.55 -19.78 -28.70
N ASN A 3 36.34 -20.09 -29.17
CA ASN A 3 35.10 -19.73 -28.50
C ASN A 3 35.01 -20.52 -27.19
N ILE A 4 34.52 -19.92 -26.09
CA ILE A 4 33.68 -20.56 -25.06
C ILE A 4 33.06 -19.44 -24.22
N PHE A 5 31.73 -19.48 -24.16
CA PHE A 5 30.83 -18.61 -23.43
C PHE A 5 30.93 -18.82 -21.92
N TYR A 6 30.74 -17.77 -21.13
CA TYR A 6 30.36 -17.89 -19.71
C TYR A 6 29.11 -17.04 -19.45
N SER A 7 27.97 -17.72 -19.50
CA SER A 7 26.68 -17.27 -19.02
C SER A 7 26.68 -17.27 -17.49
N ILE A 8 26.48 -16.11 -16.85
CA ILE A 8 26.16 -16.04 -15.43
C ILE A 8 24.67 -15.77 -15.33
N ALA A 9 23.88 -16.84 -15.29
CA ALA A 9 22.48 -16.77 -14.90
C ALA A 9 22.42 -16.65 -13.37
N ILE A 10 22.21 -15.43 -12.87
CA ILE A 10 21.93 -15.22 -11.45
C ILE A 10 20.46 -15.54 -11.21
N LEU A 11 20.23 -16.72 -10.67
CA LEU A 11 18.94 -17.22 -10.20
C LEU A 11 18.59 -16.48 -8.89
N PHE A 12 17.91 -15.34 -8.98
CA PHE A 12 17.27 -14.73 -7.79
C PHE A 12 15.94 -15.44 -7.53
N ALA A 13 16.01 -16.54 -6.79
CA ALA A 13 14.86 -17.13 -6.12
C ALA A 13 14.44 -16.22 -4.95
N ALA A 14 13.65 -15.18 -5.23
CA ALA A 14 12.87 -14.51 -4.21
C ALA A 14 11.60 -15.33 -3.98
N LEU A 15 11.68 -16.27 -3.03
CA LEU A 15 10.52 -16.88 -2.41
C LEU A 15 9.72 -15.77 -1.71
N ILE A 16 8.72 -15.23 -2.39
CA ILE A 16 7.71 -14.43 -1.72
C ILE A 16 6.78 -15.40 -1.01
N TYR A 17 6.95 -15.45 0.30
CA TYR A 17 6.08 -16.10 1.28
C TYR A 17 4.61 -15.86 0.94
N GLY A 18 3.93 -16.88 0.43
CA GLY A 18 2.47 -16.91 0.39
C GLY A 18 1.95 -17.19 1.79
N CYS A 19 1.71 -16.15 2.57
CA CYS A 19 0.94 -16.29 3.81
C CYS A 19 -0.53 -16.54 3.44
N HIS A 20 -0.93 -17.81 3.41
CA HIS A 20 -2.32 -18.23 3.30
C HIS A 20 -2.90 -18.38 4.72
N ASN A 21 -3.21 -17.26 5.37
CA ASN A 21 -3.98 -17.23 6.61
C ASN A 21 -4.91 -16.01 6.56
N GLY A 22 -6.12 -16.21 6.07
CA GLY A 22 -7.17 -15.21 6.08
C GLY A 22 -8.47 -15.84 5.60
N GLU A 23 -9.34 -16.21 6.54
CA GLU A 23 -10.75 -16.38 6.21
C GLU A 23 -11.27 -15.03 5.69
N GLY A 24 -11.73 -15.00 4.43
CA GLY A 24 -12.37 -13.85 3.82
C GLY A 24 -11.72 -13.34 2.51
N ASN A 25 -12.49 -12.54 1.77
CA ASN A 25 -12.13 -11.96 0.46
C ASN A 25 -11.07 -10.84 0.58
N LEU A 26 -9.86 -11.16 1.06
CA LEU A 26 -8.74 -10.22 1.13
C LEU A 26 -7.93 -10.25 -0.17
N SER A 27 -7.87 -9.11 -0.87
CA SER A 27 -7.01 -8.91 -2.04
C SER A 27 -6.21 -7.63 -1.86
N LEU A 28 -4.89 -7.75 -1.95
CA LEU A 28 -3.94 -6.65 -1.77
C LEU A 28 -3.11 -6.50 -3.04
N SER A 29 -3.02 -5.28 -3.57
CA SER A 29 -2.23 -4.95 -4.75
C SER A 29 -1.30 -3.77 -4.44
N THR A 30 -0.07 -3.82 -4.94
CA THR A 30 0.89 -2.72 -4.81
C THR A 30 1.62 -2.56 -6.13
N MET A 31 1.58 -1.36 -6.68
CA MET A 31 2.41 -0.92 -7.79
C MET A 31 3.38 0.12 -7.25
N ASP A 32 4.67 -0.14 -7.40
CA ASP A 32 5.72 0.78 -6.98
C ASP A 32 6.73 0.88 -8.13
N ASN A 33 6.64 1.97 -8.89
CA ASN A 33 7.52 2.23 -10.02
C ASN A 33 8.29 3.54 -9.78
N ASN A 34 9.03 4.04 -10.76
CA ASN A 34 9.86 5.23 -10.57
C ASN A 34 9.06 6.52 -10.34
N THR A 35 7.80 6.58 -10.80
CA THR A 35 6.98 7.79 -10.80
C THR A 35 5.86 7.74 -9.77
N ASP A 36 5.35 6.56 -9.45
CA ASP A 36 4.13 6.37 -8.69
C ASP A 36 4.26 5.23 -7.70
N PHE A 37 3.59 5.41 -6.56
CA PHE A 37 3.27 4.35 -5.62
C PHE A 37 1.75 4.26 -5.50
N LYS A 38 1.20 3.09 -5.81
CA LYS A 38 -0.23 2.79 -5.72
C LYS A 38 -0.44 1.54 -4.88
N PHE A 39 -1.33 1.63 -3.91
CA PHE A 39 -1.75 0.53 -3.06
C PHE A 39 -3.27 0.38 -3.13
N GLU A 40 -3.76 -0.83 -3.37
CA GLU A 40 -5.19 -1.14 -3.35
C GLU A 40 -5.44 -2.31 -2.39
N ALA A 41 -6.50 -2.20 -1.57
CA ALA A 41 -6.99 -3.28 -0.74
C ALA A 41 -8.48 -3.48 -0.94
N LYS A 42 -8.88 -4.74 -1.18
CA LYS A 42 -10.26 -5.24 -1.09
C LYS A 42 -10.32 -6.20 0.08
N TYR A 43 -11.32 -6.07 0.93
CA TYR A 43 -11.40 -6.81 2.18
C TYR A 43 -12.87 -6.95 2.60
N ASP A 44 -13.13 -7.85 3.55
CA ASP A 44 -14.47 -7.99 4.14
C ASP A 44 -14.92 -6.66 4.77
N GLU A 45 -16.12 -6.21 4.43
CA GLU A 45 -16.69 -4.96 4.91
C GLU A 45 -16.65 -4.82 6.44
N ASN A 46 -16.71 -5.92 7.19
CA ASN A 46 -16.62 -5.92 8.66
C ASN A 46 -15.25 -5.41 9.18
N LYS A 47 -14.20 -5.41 8.36
CA LYS A 47 -12.86 -4.88 8.71
C LYS A 47 -12.75 -3.37 8.51
N THR A 48 -13.74 -2.72 7.87
CA THR A 48 -13.71 -1.27 7.57
C THR A 48 -13.52 -0.44 8.83
N THR A 49 -14.32 -0.67 9.89
CA THR A 49 -14.22 0.08 11.15
C THR A 49 -12.87 -0.13 11.86
N LYS A 50 -12.27 -1.32 11.76
CA LYS A 50 -10.96 -1.60 12.34
C LYS A 50 -9.86 -0.82 11.61
N LEU A 51 -9.99 -0.74 10.29
CA LEU A 51 -9.05 -0.03 9.44
C LEU A 51 -9.18 1.49 9.57
N GLU A 52 -10.41 1.99 9.71
CA GLU A 52 -10.72 3.39 10.00
C GLU A 52 -9.98 3.87 11.24
N LYS A 53 -10.15 3.19 12.38
CA LYS A 53 -9.43 3.51 13.62
C LYS A 53 -7.91 3.53 13.47
N TYR A 54 -7.36 2.65 12.64
CA TYR A 54 -5.92 2.64 12.37
C TYR A 54 -5.49 3.87 11.58
N LEU A 55 -6.21 4.20 10.49
CA LEU A 55 -5.90 5.37 9.68
C LEU A 55 -6.10 6.66 10.45
N ASP A 56 -7.13 6.74 11.29
CA ASP A 56 -7.41 7.92 12.10
C ASP A 56 -6.25 8.22 13.04
N SER A 57 -5.75 7.18 13.71
CA SER A 57 -4.59 7.29 14.58
C SER A 57 -3.29 7.58 13.81
N ALA A 58 -3.09 6.95 12.65
CA ALA A 58 -1.86 7.10 11.87
C ALA A 58 -1.76 8.46 11.17
N LEU A 59 -2.90 9.08 10.84
CA LEU A 59 -3.00 10.34 10.12
C LEU A 59 -3.44 11.50 11.01
N ASN A 60 -3.82 11.22 12.26
CA ASN A 60 -4.36 12.19 13.21
C ASN A 60 -5.52 13.00 12.63
N ASN A 61 -6.47 12.30 12.00
CA ASN A 61 -7.64 12.87 11.35
C ASN A 61 -8.80 11.87 11.41
N GLU A 62 -10.05 12.31 11.45
CA GLU A 62 -11.21 11.40 11.37
C GLU A 62 -11.55 11.13 9.90
N LEU A 63 -11.51 9.87 9.48
CA LEU A 63 -11.73 9.46 8.10
C LEU A 63 -12.98 8.58 7.98
N PRO A 64 -14.04 9.00 7.27
CA PRO A 64 -15.23 8.17 7.11
C PRO A 64 -15.02 7.13 6.00
N LEU A 65 -14.30 6.04 6.29
CA LEU A 65 -13.93 5.02 5.29
C LEU A 65 -15.13 4.17 4.83
N ASP A 66 -16.19 4.12 5.64
CA ASP A 66 -17.45 3.50 5.27
C ASP A 66 -18.20 4.28 4.18
N GLN A 67 -17.90 5.57 4.03
CA GLN A 67 -18.43 6.44 2.99
C GLN A 67 -17.56 6.39 1.72
N ASN A 68 -18.17 6.69 0.58
CA ASN A 68 -17.44 6.84 -0.68
C ASN A 68 -16.67 8.16 -0.67
N ILE A 69 -15.37 8.10 -0.41
CA ILE A 69 -14.49 9.27 -0.27
C ILE A 69 -13.36 9.29 -1.29
N ASP A 70 -12.88 10.49 -1.60
CA ASP A 70 -11.70 10.79 -2.42
C ASP A 70 -11.01 12.02 -1.82
N LEU A 71 -9.96 11.80 -1.04
CA LEU A 71 -9.34 12.81 -0.17
C LEU A 71 -7.84 12.94 -0.46
N PHE A 72 -7.36 14.18 -0.56
CA PHE A 72 -5.93 14.47 -0.51
C PHE A 72 -5.46 14.61 0.95
N VAL A 73 -4.56 13.73 1.36
CA VAL A 73 -4.00 13.70 2.71
C VAL A 73 -2.58 14.28 2.69
N ASN A 74 -2.33 15.29 3.53
CA ASN A 74 -1.02 15.91 3.69
C ASN A 74 -0.19 15.14 4.74
N LEU A 75 1.05 14.79 4.40
CA LEU A 75 1.99 14.05 5.26
C LEU A 75 3.00 14.95 6.00
N ASN A 76 2.84 16.28 5.84
CA ASN A 76 3.72 17.41 6.21
C ASN A 76 4.53 17.95 5.02
N GLY A 77 4.67 19.27 4.95
CA GLY A 77 5.29 19.96 3.81
C GLY A 77 4.43 19.81 2.54
N ASP A 78 5.09 19.62 1.41
CA ASP A 78 4.43 19.47 0.10
C ASP A 78 4.01 18.02 -0.22
N ASP A 79 4.40 17.05 0.63
CA ASP A 79 4.10 15.65 0.42
C ASP A 79 2.62 15.35 0.69
N LYS A 80 1.93 14.86 -0.34
CA LYS A 80 0.51 14.48 -0.28
C LYS A 80 0.26 13.17 -0.99
N PHE A 81 -0.73 12.42 -0.52
CA PHE A 81 -1.24 11.24 -1.22
C PHE A 81 -2.75 11.37 -1.38
N ASN A 82 -3.29 10.69 -2.39
CA ASN A 82 -4.72 10.57 -2.55
C ASN A 82 -5.22 9.28 -1.90
N LEU A 83 -6.24 9.39 -1.06
CA LEU A 83 -6.94 8.29 -0.41
C LEU A 83 -8.35 8.20 -0.98
N LYS A 84 -8.66 7.08 -1.64
CA LYS A 84 -10.03 6.71 -1.98
C LYS A 84 -10.48 5.58 -1.09
N ALA A 85 -11.69 5.64 -0.59
CA ALA A 85 -12.23 4.54 0.21
C ALA A 85 -13.73 4.45 0.07
N LYS A 86 -14.23 3.25 0.36
CA LYS A 86 -15.62 2.93 0.67
C LYS A 86 -15.61 1.63 1.47
N LYS A 87 -16.73 1.25 2.04
CA LYS A 87 -16.84 -0.03 2.77
C LYS A 87 -16.26 -1.22 1.98
N GLY A 88 -15.33 -1.96 2.61
CA GLY A 88 -14.65 -3.12 2.02
C GLY A 88 -13.57 -2.81 0.96
N TRP A 89 -13.22 -1.55 0.73
CA TRP A 89 -12.24 -1.16 -0.28
C TRP A 89 -11.48 0.12 0.08
N LEU A 90 -10.18 0.16 -0.24
CA LEU A 90 -9.44 1.42 -0.26
C LEU A 90 -8.36 1.41 -1.34
N GLU A 91 -7.98 2.61 -1.74
CA GLU A 91 -6.87 2.87 -2.65
C GLU A 91 -6.06 4.08 -2.16
N ILE A 92 -4.74 3.95 -2.16
CA ILE A 92 -3.79 5.03 -1.88
C ILE A 92 -2.93 5.23 -3.12
N ASN A 93 -2.87 6.47 -3.61
CA ASN A 93 -2.01 6.87 -4.72
C ASN A 93 -1.06 7.98 -4.30
N PHE A 94 0.22 7.85 -4.62
CA PHE A 94 1.27 8.80 -4.26
C PHE A 94 2.19 9.05 -5.45
N ASP A 95 2.32 10.32 -5.85
CA ASP A 95 3.21 10.76 -6.93
C ASP A 95 4.63 10.96 -6.38
N LYS A 96 5.55 10.09 -6.78
CA LYS A 96 6.96 10.10 -6.34
C LYS A 96 7.78 11.19 -7.03
N ARG A 97 7.33 11.74 -8.17
CA ARG A 97 8.10 12.74 -8.93
C ARG A 97 8.08 14.11 -8.26
N ASN A 98 6.97 14.41 -7.59
CA ASN A 98 6.72 15.71 -6.96
C ASN A 98 6.75 15.64 -5.43
N SER A 99 7.31 14.56 -4.88
CA SER A 99 7.31 14.30 -3.44
C SER A 99 8.69 13.85 -2.97
N SER A 100 8.94 13.99 -1.66
CA SER A 100 10.19 13.61 -1.04
C SER A 100 10.28 12.10 -0.81
N LEU A 101 11.53 11.60 -0.69
CA LEU A 101 11.78 10.22 -0.26
C LEU A 101 11.19 9.95 1.13
N ALA A 102 11.21 10.94 2.02
CA ALA A 102 10.62 10.81 3.35
C ALA A 102 9.09 10.62 3.29
N GLY A 103 8.41 11.38 2.42
CA GLY A 103 6.99 11.23 2.13
C GLY A 103 6.65 9.83 1.61
N TYR A 104 7.40 9.35 0.62
CA TYR A 104 7.25 7.99 0.09
C TYR A 104 7.41 6.93 1.19
N MET A 105 8.44 7.05 2.05
CA MET A 105 8.66 6.11 3.15
C MET A 105 7.54 6.12 4.19
N LYS A 106 6.92 7.28 4.46
CA LYS A 106 5.73 7.39 5.32
C LYS A 106 4.53 6.66 4.70
N VAL A 107 4.23 6.89 3.41
CA VAL A 107 3.14 6.20 2.71
C VAL A 107 3.37 4.69 2.72
N LYS A 108 4.58 4.23 2.40
CA LYS A 108 4.91 2.81 2.42
C LYS A 108 4.66 2.21 3.80
N LYS A 109 5.14 2.86 4.87
CA LYS A 109 4.91 2.42 6.25
C LYS A 109 3.42 2.39 6.61
N LEU A 110 2.64 3.38 6.16
CA LEU A 110 1.19 3.40 6.34
C LEU A 110 0.55 2.16 5.69
N THR A 111 0.88 1.87 4.43
CA THR A 111 0.33 0.70 3.73
C THR A 111 0.72 -0.63 4.35
N GLU A 112 1.92 -0.77 4.91
CA GLU A 112 2.31 -1.97 5.66
C GLU A 112 1.48 -2.15 6.94
N GLY A 113 1.15 -1.06 7.63
CA GLY A 113 0.24 -1.10 8.78
C GLY A 113 -1.19 -1.50 8.38
N ILE A 114 -1.67 -1.03 7.23
CA ILE A 114 -2.95 -1.47 6.64
C ILE A 114 -2.93 -2.98 6.39
N LYS A 115 -1.91 -3.50 5.69
CA LYS A 115 -1.77 -4.93 5.40
C LYS A 115 -1.82 -5.76 6.69
N LYS A 116 -1.08 -5.34 7.72
CA LYS A 116 -1.09 -6.00 9.03
C LYS A 116 -2.49 -6.01 9.66
N LYS A 117 -3.19 -4.88 9.66
CA LYS A 117 -4.52 -4.75 10.27
C LYS A 117 -5.59 -5.59 9.56
N LEU A 118 -5.46 -5.78 8.25
CA LEU A 118 -6.35 -6.61 7.45
C LEU A 118 -6.04 -8.11 7.54
N ALA A 119 -4.78 -8.48 7.82
CA ALA A 119 -4.37 -9.87 7.99
C ALA A 119 -4.65 -10.45 9.40
N GLU A 120 -4.81 -9.58 10.40
CA GLU A 120 -5.33 -9.91 11.75
C GLU A 120 -6.84 -10.23 11.72
#